data_AF-A0A1R1ALC1-F1
#
_entry.id   AF-A0A1R1ALC1-F1
#
_cell.length_a   1.000
_cell.length_b   1.000
_cell.length_c   1.000
_cell.angle_alpha   90.00
_cell.angle_beta   90.00
_cell.angle_gamma   90.00
#
_symmetry.space_group_name_H-M   'P 1'
#
loop_
_entity.id
_entity.type
_entity.pdbx_description
1 polymer ?
#
loop_
_entity_poly.entity_id
_entity_poly.type
_entity_poly.pdbx_seq_one_letter_code
_entity_poly.pdbx_strand_id
1 'polypeptide(L)' 'MSLQPINSLKADISTTSRVDEKYGHLYNVNGYMHYPTGDELGAVYLKKLGPLWYVASVGTGP' A
#
# COMPACT_ATOMS: atom_id res chain seq x y z
N MET A 1 -12.09 -1.30 -13.44
CA MET A 1 -11.17 -1.34 -12.27
C MET A 1 -9.85 -1.87 -12.80
N SER A 2 -8.82 -1.02 -12.91
CA SER A 2 -7.52 -1.40 -13.49
C SER A 2 -6.56 -1.78 -12.36
N LEU A 3 -5.99 -2.98 -12.42
CA LEU A 3 -4.97 -3.43 -11.48
C LEU A 3 -3.64 -2.81 -11.90
N GLN A 4 -3.02 -2.02 -11.02
CA GLN A 4 -1.73 -1.41 -11.29
C GLN A 4 -0.61 -2.32 -10.80
N PRO A 5 0.31 -2.77 -11.70
CA PRO A 5 1.42 -3.60 -11.30
C PRO A 5 2.41 -2.77 -10.48
N ILE A 6 2.75 -3.29 -9.30
CA ILE A 6 3.71 -2.69 -8.40
C ILE A 6 5.01 -3.50 -8.53
N ASN A 7 6.12 -2.83 -8.87
CA ASN A 7 7.43 -3.47 -8.93
C ASN A 7 8.07 -3.47 -7.53
N SER A 8 8.19 -4.65 -6.89
CA SER A 8 8.77 -4.80 -5.55
C SER A 8 10.18 -5.40 -5.61
N LEU A 9 11.15 -4.67 -6.18
CA LEU A 9 12.55 -5.15 -6.18
C LEU A 9 13.23 -5.02 -4.79
N LYS A 10 12.72 -4.14 -3.93
CA LYS A 10 13.04 -4.01 -2.50
C LYS A 10 11.85 -3.36 -1.80
N ALA A 11 10.98 -4.18 -1.22
CA ALA A 11 9.85 -3.71 -0.44
C ALA A 11 10.22 -3.70 1.03
N ASP A 12 10.47 -2.53 1.61
CA ASP A 12 10.53 -2.38 3.06
C ASP A 12 9.11 -2.01 3.53
N ILE A 13 8.42 -2.97 4.13
CA ILE A 13 7.05 -2.82 4.62
C ILE A 13 7.07 -2.97 6.13
N SER A 14 6.59 -1.95 6.84
CA SER A 14 6.41 -2.01 8.30
C SER A 14 4.96 -1.78 8.68
N THR A 15 4.46 -2.63 9.57
CA THR A 15 3.10 -2.51 10.10
C THR A 15 3.01 -1.28 10.99
N THR A 16 1.96 -0.48 10.79
CA THR A 16 1.58 0.53 11.79
C THR A 16 0.51 -0.04 12.71
N SER A 17 0.36 0.52 13.91
CA SER A 17 -0.72 0.16 14.83
C SER A 17 -2.10 0.70 14.40
N ARG A 18 -2.21 1.30 13.20
CA ARG A 18 -3.43 1.98 12.73
C ARG A 18 -4.26 1.07 11.83
N VAL A 19 -5.57 1.11 12.08
CA VAL A 19 -6.58 0.42 11.28
C VAL A 19 -7.67 1.42 10.95
N ASP A 20 -8.01 1.50 9.67
CA ASP A 20 -9.15 2.24 9.17
C ASP A 20 -10.28 1.26 8.87
N GLU A 21 -11.51 1.57 9.29
CA GLU A 21 -12.67 0.67 9.12
C GLU A 21 -12.98 0.43 7.63
N LYS A 22 -12.77 1.45 6.79
CA LYS A 22 -13.06 1.41 5.36
C LYS A 22 -11.92 0.79 4.55
N TYR A 23 -10.66 1.01 4.95
CA TYR A 23 -9.49 0.64 4.15
C TYR A 23 -8.60 -0.45 4.76
N GLY A 24 -8.76 -0.79 6.04
CA GLY A 24 -8.04 -1.89 6.70
C GLY A 24 -6.78 -1.42 7.43
N HIS A 25 -5.79 -2.30 7.52
CA HIS A 25 -4.56 -2.02 8.25
C HIS A 25 -3.63 -1.11 7.44
N LEU A 26 -3.08 -0.09 8.08
CA LEU A 26 -2.12 0.82 7.48
C LEU A 26 -0.70 0.26 7.62
N TYR A 27 0.04 0.27 6.52
CA TYR A 27 1.45 -0.11 6.45
C TYR A 27 2.25 1.04 5.85
N ASN A 28 3.43 1.29 6.42
CA ASN A 28 4.42 2.13 5.78
C ASN A 28 5.15 1.30 4.74
N VAL A 29 5.43 1.89 3.58
CA VAL A 29 6.14 1.24 2.50
C VAL A 29 7.21 2.19 1.96
N ASN A 30 8.39 1.66 1.67
CA ASN A 30 9.48 2.41 1.02
C ASN A 30 9.89 1.72 -0.28
N GLY A 31 10.32 2.50 -1.27
CA GLY A 31 10.75 1.99 -2.58
C GLY A 31 9.60 1.65 -3.53
N TYR A 32 8.39 2.11 -3.21
CA TYR A 32 7.19 1.89 -4.00
C TYR A 32 6.83 3.16 -4.76
N MET A 33 6.71 3.07 -6.09
CA MET A 33 6.43 4.24 -6.92
C MET A 33 5.04 4.19 -7.54
N HIS A 34 4.30 5.28 -7.45
CA HIS A 34 3.07 5.46 -8.19
C HIS A 34 3.40 5.80 -9.65
N TYR A 35 3.34 4.81 -10.53
CA TYR A 35 3.77 4.96 -11.93
C TYR A 35 3.18 6.17 -12.67
N PRO A 36 1.88 6.53 -12.52
CA PRO A 36 1.32 7.68 -13.22
C PRO A 36 1.90 9.03 -12.79
N THR A 37 2.26 9.21 -11.51
CA THR A 37 2.77 10.49 -11.01
C THR A 37 4.28 10.50 -10.83
N GLY A 38 4.90 9.33 -10.72
CA GLY A 38 6.32 9.20 -10.37
C GLY A 38 6.61 9.51 -8.91
N ASP A 39 5.58 9.57 -8.05
CA ASP A 39 5.77 9.82 -6.61
C ASP A 39 6.05 8.53 -5.86
N GLU A 40 6.84 8.62 -4.79
CA GLU A 40 7.00 7.53 -3.84
C GLU A 40 5.73 7.40 -2.98
N LEU A 41 5.22 6.18 -2.89
CA LEU A 41 4.17 5.80 -1.95
C LEU A 41 4.82 5.64 -0.58
N GLY A 42 4.43 6.48 0.38
CA GLY A 42 4.91 6.35 1.76
C GLY A 42 4.08 5.39 2.61
N ALA A 43 2.80 5.19 2.25
CA ALA A 43 1.92 4.30 3.00
C ALA A 43 0.82 3.66 2.13
N VAL A 44 0.40 2.46 2.52
CA VAL A 44 -0.70 1.73 1.89
C VAL A 44 -1.62 1.11 2.92
N TYR A 45 -2.90 1.07 2.60
CA TYR A 45 -3.88 0.29 3.34
C TYR A 45 -4.04 -1.08 2.68
N LEU A 46 -3.83 -2.15 3.46
CA LEU A 46 -3.99 -3.53 2.98
C LEU A 46 -5.24 -4.18 3.57
N LYS A 47 -5.99 -4.87 2.72
CA LYS A 47 -7.10 -5.76 3.10
C LYS A 47 -6.83 -7.19 2.68
N LYS A 48 -7.33 -8.13 3.49
CA LYS A 48 -7.36 -9.55 3.13
C LYS A 48 -8.55 -9.86 2.24
N LEU A 49 -8.31 -10.59 1.17
CA LEU A 49 -9.31 -11.28 0.36
C LEU A 49 -8.95 -12.78 0.39
N GLY A 50 -9.47 -13.48 1.40
CA GLY A 50 -9.09 -14.87 1.66
C GLY A 50 -7.58 -15.00 2.00
N PRO A 51 -6.80 -15.82 1.28
CA PRO A 51 -5.35 -15.94 1.49
C PRO A 51 -4.55 -14.79 0.85
N LEU A 52 -5.18 -13.96 0.03
CA LEU A 52 -4.53 -12.87 -0.69
C LEU A 52 -4.67 -11.56 0.07
N TRP A 53 -3.70 -10.67 -0.13
CA TRP A 53 -3.78 -9.28 0.29
C TRP A 53 -3.87 -8.38 -0.93
N TYR A 54 -4.62 -7.29 -0.82
CA TYR A 54 -4.70 -6.28 -1.85
C TYR A 54 -4.60 -4.87 -1.24
N VAL A 55 -4.08 -3.95 -2.03
CA VAL A 55 -4.02 -2.53 -1.70
C VAL A 55 -5.42 -1.94 -1.85
N ALA A 56 -6.04 -1.56 -0.74
CA ALA A 56 -7.36 -0.95 -0.70
C ALA A 56 -7.31 0.56 -0.94
N SER A 57 -6.22 1.20 -0.52
CA SER A 57 -5.95 2.63 -0.74
C SER A 57 -4.45 2.88 -0.65
N VAL A 58 -3.97 3.85 -1.42
CA VAL A 58 -2.60 4.38 -1.34
C VAL A 58 -2.68 5.79 -0.78
N GLY A 59 -1.75 6.14 0.09
CA GLY A 59 -1.63 7.48 0.62
C GLY A 59 -0.17 7.92 0.60
N THR A 60 0.03 9.22 0.47
CA THR A 60 1.19 9.83 1.10
C THR A 60 0.93 9.69 2.60
N GLY A 61 1.80 9.00 3.34
CA GLY A 61 1.72 8.97 4.81
C GLY A 61 1.66 10.40 5.38
N PRO A 62 1.36 10.57 6.68
CA PRO A 62 1.32 11.90 7.29
C PRO A 62 2.58 12.72 7.01
#